data_AF-A0A4S8Y1Y2-F1
#
_entry.id   AF-A0A4S8Y1Y2-F1
#
_cell.length_a   1.000
_cell.length_b   1.000
_cell.length_c   1.000
_cell.angle_alpha   90.00
_cell.angle_beta   90.00
_cell.angle_gamma   90.00
#
_symmetry.space_group_name_H-M   'P 1'
#
loop_
_entity.id
_entity.type
_entity.pdbx_description
1 polymer ?
#
loop_
_entity_poly.entity_id
_entity_poly.type
_entity_poly.pdbx_seq_one_letter_code
_entity_poly.pdbx_strand_id
1 'polypeptide(L)'
;MLNPVLRSKAEKKISLNAENPNSWDKIDRNPLRLDLLVLSAYADNWRSALADLTDIFHQQRRFILAAKFDNVKDFQETINFTTMSKLQALEEKVQVMPSMIRSTIALLDHMLSLNEALFERELYDDSEREEISQALNAMRMRVEGYLATSIALETRINGIFKLVSNAMILRTQTTTADINHHALDLTKESVQDNSVLKLATLATLFYLPGSFVAGIFGMNYFDFGDGAKIEIASNFWIYLAVTIPLTVLTGMAWWLAVRHQKHKAPGHHSGRSSSEWEKV
;
A
#
# COMPACT_ATOMS: atom_id res chain seq x y z
N MET A 1 -8.49 16.65 -38.13
CA MET A 1 -7.22 16.99 -38.79
C MET A 1 -6.44 15.70 -39.02
N LEU A 2 -6.68 15.03 -40.14
CA LEU A 2 -5.83 13.95 -40.63
C LEU A 2 -4.55 14.61 -41.15
N ASN A 3 -3.45 14.50 -40.42
CA ASN A 3 -2.15 14.89 -40.95
C ASN A 3 -1.76 13.83 -42.00
N PRO A 4 -1.68 14.14 -43.30
CA PRO A 4 -1.33 13.14 -44.31
C PRO A 4 0.12 12.73 -44.07
N VAL A 5 0.32 11.55 -43.50
CA VAL A 5 1.64 10.96 -43.36
C VAL A 5 2.10 10.57 -44.76
N LEU A 6 3.05 11.33 -45.32
CA LEU A 6 3.71 11.00 -46.58
C LEU A 6 4.25 9.56 -46.54
N ARG A 7 3.89 8.72 -47.52
CA ARG A 7 4.21 7.28 -47.61
C ARG A 7 3.59 6.43 -46.51
N SER A 8 2.35 6.70 -46.14
CA SER A 8 1.62 5.90 -45.15
C SER A 8 1.51 4.42 -45.57
N LYS A 9 1.32 3.50 -44.61
CA LYS A 9 1.11 2.07 -44.93
C LYS A 9 -0.09 1.86 -45.84
N ALA A 10 -1.15 2.67 -45.68
CA ALA A 10 -2.32 2.64 -46.55
C ALA A 10 -1.98 3.11 -47.97
N GLU A 11 -1.26 4.22 -48.12
CA GLU A 11 -0.83 4.74 -49.42
C GLU A 11 0.00 3.72 -50.21
N LYS A 12 0.94 3.02 -49.55
CA LYS A 12 1.74 1.95 -50.18
C LYS A 12 0.89 0.75 -50.61
N LYS A 13 -0.08 0.33 -49.78
CA LYS A 13 -1.00 -0.77 -50.13
C LYS A 13 -1.93 -0.38 -51.28
N ILE A 14 -2.40 0.87 -51.29
CA ILE A 14 -3.25 1.42 -52.36
C ILE A 14 -2.45 1.50 -53.67
N SER A 15 -1.22 2.02 -53.65
CA SER A 15 -0.38 2.11 -54.86
C SER A 15 -0.05 0.74 -55.44
N LEU A 16 0.26 -0.26 -54.60
CA LEU A 16 0.50 -1.64 -55.04
C LEU A 16 -0.75 -2.29 -55.68
N ASN A 17 -1.95 -1.99 -55.16
CA ASN A 17 -3.18 -2.51 -55.76
C ASN A 17 -3.59 -1.75 -57.03
N ALA A 18 -3.24 -0.46 -57.14
CA ALA A 18 -3.49 0.34 -58.34
C ALA A 18 -2.58 -0.05 -59.53
N GLU A 19 -1.42 -0.66 -59.27
CA GLU A 19 -0.54 -1.22 -60.31
C GLU A 19 -1.14 -2.46 -61.01
N ASN A 20 -2.16 -3.08 -60.43
CA ASN A 20 -2.88 -4.22 -61.04
C ASN A 20 -4.27 -3.78 -61.56
N PRO A 21 -4.47 -3.71 -62.90
CA PRO A 21 -5.72 -3.24 -63.50
C PRO A 21 -6.98 -3.98 -63.01
N ASN A 22 -6.86 -5.29 -62.75
CA ASN A 22 -7.97 -6.12 -62.29
C ASN A 22 -8.33 -5.86 -60.81
N SER A 23 -7.36 -5.44 -59.99
CA SER A 23 -7.60 -5.09 -58.59
C SER A 23 -8.26 -3.72 -58.46
N TRP A 24 -7.94 -2.80 -59.38
CA TRP A 24 -8.48 -1.45 -59.39
C TRP A 24 -9.91 -1.39 -59.92
N ASP A 25 -10.23 -2.18 -60.96
CA ASP A 25 -11.61 -2.36 -61.42
C ASP A 25 -12.52 -2.93 -60.31
N LYS A 26 -12.01 -3.86 -59.49
CA LYS A 26 -12.76 -4.37 -58.32
C LYS A 26 -13.00 -3.30 -57.27
N ILE A 27 -12.02 -2.43 -57.00
CA ILE A 27 -12.15 -1.37 -55.99
C ILE A 27 -13.10 -0.26 -56.47
N ASP A 28 -13.14 0.03 -57.77
CA ASP A 28 -14.10 0.97 -58.36
C ASP A 28 -15.55 0.50 -58.26
N ARG A 29 -15.77 -0.83 -58.34
CA ARG A 29 -17.11 -1.45 -58.23
C ARG A 29 -17.74 -1.35 -56.85
N ASN A 30 -16.95 -1.31 -55.78
CA ASN A 30 -17.49 -1.22 -54.42
C ASN A 30 -16.65 -0.29 -53.51
N PRO A 31 -17.24 0.83 -53.03
CA PRO A 31 -16.51 1.80 -52.22
C PRO A 31 -15.98 1.21 -50.90
N LEU A 32 -16.62 0.16 -50.36
CA LEU A 32 -16.20 -0.49 -49.11
C LEU A 32 -14.87 -1.25 -49.24
N ARG A 33 -14.45 -1.63 -50.47
CA ARG A 33 -13.15 -2.31 -50.66
C ARG A 33 -11.98 -1.40 -50.33
N LEU A 34 -12.09 -0.10 -50.62
CA LEU A 34 -11.07 0.87 -50.28
C LEU A 34 -10.97 1.05 -48.76
N ASP A 35 -12.12 1.17 -48.09
CA ASP A 35 -12.19 1.28 -46.63
C ASP A 35 -11.63 0.01 -45.94
N LEU A 36 -11.97 -1.18 -46.46
CA LEU A 36 -11.43 -2.45 -45.97
C LEU A 36 -9.91 -2.51 -46.14
N LEU A 37 -9.38 -2.05 -47.27
CA LEU A 37 -7.94 -2.01 -47.52
C LEU A 37 -7.23 -1.10 -46.51
N VAL A 38 -7.79 0.10 -46.25
CA VAL A 38 -7.26 1.04 -45.26
C VAL A 38 -7.30 0.44 -43.87
N LEU A 39 -8.43 -0.11 -43.43
CA LEU A 39 -8.56 -0.73 -42.11
C LEU A 39 -7.58 -1.90 -41.94
N SER A 40 -7.42 -2.73 -42.96
CA SER A 40 -6.44 -3.83 -42.94
C SER A 40 -4.99 -3.38 -42.87
N ALA A 41 -4.68 -2.16 -43.33
CA ALA A 41 -3.33 -1.60 -43.24
C ALA A 41 -2.96 -1.20 -41.80
N TYR A 42 -3.95 -0.82 -41.01
CA TYR A 42 -3.77 -0.31 -39.66
C TYR A 42 -4.17 -1.31 -38.57
N ALA A 43 -4.94 -2.35 -38.88
CA ALA A 43 -5.34 -3.38 -37.90
C ALA A 43 -4.14 -4.04 -37.21
N ASP A 44 -3.05 -4.31 -37.95
CA ASP A 44 -1.83 -4.91 -37.40
C ASP A 44 -1.08 -3.99 -36.42
N ASN A 45 -1.36 -2.68 -36.41
CA ASN A 45 -0.75 -1.78 -35.45
C ASN A 45 -1.23 -2.06 -34.03
N TRP A 46 -2.48 -2.54 -33.84
CA TRP A 46 -2.98 -2.95 -32.54
C TRP A 46 -2.17 -4.11 -31.96
N ARG A 47 -1.79 -5.07 -32.81
CA ARG A 47 -0.94 -6.19 -32.40
C ARG A 47 0.42 -5.70 -31.89
N SER A 48 1.07 -4.80 -32.63
CA SER A 48 2.37 -4.23 -32.23
C SER A 48 2.26 -3.47 -30.92
N ALA A 49 1.27 -2.57 -30.80
CA ALA A 49 1.07 -1.77 -29.60
C ALA A 49 0.79 -2.63 -28.36
N LEU A 50 -0.05 -3.67 -28.49
CA LEU A 50 -0.32 -4.61 -27.42
C LEU A 50 0.92 -5.41 -27.02
N ALA A 51 1.75 -5.82 -27.98
CA ALA A 51 3.01 -6.52 -27.72
C ALA A 51 3.98 -5.64 -26.93
N ASP A 52 4.18 -4.39 -27.37
CA ASP A 52 5.07 -3.44 -26.70
C ASP A 52 4.64 -3.18 -25.26
N LEU A 53 3.33 -2.98 -25.02
CA LEU A 53 2.79 -2.77 -23.67
C LEU A 53 2.89 -4.03 -22.81
N THR A 54 2.74 -5.21 -23.41
CA THR A 54 2.92 -6.50 -22.71
C THR A 54 4.37 -6.71 -22.28
N ASP A 55 5.33 -6.33 -23.12
CA ASP A 55 6.76 -6.41 -22.79
C ASP A 55 7.14 -5.46 -21.65
N ILE A 56 6.65 -4.21 -21.70
CA ILE A 56 6.83 -3.25 -20.61
C ILE A 56 6.22 -3.81 -19.31
N PHE A 57 5.01 -4.37 -19.37
CA PHE A 57 4.38 -5.02 -18.23
C PHE A 57 5.25 -6.15 -17.67
N HIS A 58 5.77 -7.03 -18.53
CA HIS A 58 6.62 -8.14 -18.08
C HIS A 58 7.93 -7.67 -17.45
N GLN A 59 8.53 -6.59 -17.97
CA GLN A 59 9.71 -5.98 -17.36
C GLN A 59 9.41 -5.44 -15.96
N GLN A 60 8.34 -4.66 -15.80
CA GLN A 60 7.93 -4.13 -14.50
C GLN A 60 7.58 -5.25 -13.51
N ARG A 61 6.81 -6.25 -13.96
CA ARG A 61 6.43 -7.40 -13.15
C ARG A 61 7.64 -8.16 -12.64
N ARG A 62 8.64 -8.43 -13.49
CA ARG A 62 9.88 -9.13 -13.07
C ARG A 62 10.65 -8.32 -12.03
N PHE A 63 10.74 -7.01 -12.21
CA PHE A 63 11.41 -6.12 -11.26
C PHE A 63 10.69 -6.15 -9.89
N ILE A 64 9.36 -6.01 -9.88
CA ILE A 64 8.55 -6.02 -8.66
C ILE A 64 8.63 -7.37 -7.93
N LEU A 65 8.49 -8.49 -8.66
CA LEU A 65 8.51 -9.83 -8.06
C LEU A 65 9.89 -10.28 -7.59
N ALA A 66 10.96 -9.59 -8.02
CA ALA A 66 12.31 -9.85 -7.50
C ALA A 66 12.52 -9.27 -6.09
N ALA A 67 11.63 -8.38 -5.62
CA ALA A 67 11.72 -7.79 -4.29
C ALA A 67 11.62 -8.87 -3.20
N LYS A 68 12.63 -8.94 -2.33
CA LYS A 68 12.60 -9.83 -1.17
C LYS A 68 11.85 -9.16 -0.03
N PHE A 69 10.67 -9.69 0.30
CA PHE A 69 9.84 -9.15 1.37
C PHE A 69 10.58 -9.06 2.72
N ASP A 70 11.40 -10.08 3.05
CA ASP A 70 12.12 -10.15 4.32
C ASP A 70 13.22 -9.08 4.47
N ASN A 71 13.77 -8.56 3.36
CA ASN A 71 14.82 -7.55 3.39
C ASN A 71 14.22 -6.15 3.25
N VAL A 72 14.24 -5.37 4.34
CA VAL A 72 13.67 -4.00 4.39
C VAL A 72 14.23 -3.09 3.31
N LYS A 73 15.56 -3.09 3.15
CA LYS A 73 16.25 -2.18 2.24
C LYS A 73 15.93 -2.53 0.78
N ASP A 74 16.02 -3.81 0.44
CA ASP A 74 15.71 -4.33 -0.90
C ASP A 74 14.23 -4.07 -1.28
N PHE A 75 13.31 -4.29 -0.33
CA PHE A 75 11.89 -4.03 -0.53
C PHE A 75 11.59 -2.54 -0.75
N GLN A 76 12.18 -1.63 0.05
CA GLN A 76 11.95 -0.19 -0.10
C GLN A 76 12.62 0.40 -1.35
N GLU A 77 13.77 -0.15 -1.78
CA GLU A 77 14.42 0.26 -3.03
C GLU A 77 13.62 -0.20 -4.25
N THR A 78 12.98 -1.36 -4.17
CA THR A 78 12.21 -1.94 -5.29
C THR A 78 10.78 -1.42 -5.34
N ILE A 79 10.08 -1.39 -4.20
CA ILE A 79 8.70 -0.92 -4.04
C ILE A 79 8.72 0.51 -3.50
N ASN A 80 8.92 1.46 -4.40
CA ASN A 80 8.94 2.89 -4.12
C ASN A 80 7.98 3.66 -5.03
N PHE A 81 7.92 4.98 -4.84
CA PHE A 81 7.09 5.88 -5.64
C PHE A 81 7.40 5.79 -7.14
N THR A 82 8.66 5.63 -7.54
CA THR A 82 9.05 5.52 -8.95
C THR A 82 8.47 4.27 -9.60
N THR A 83 8.50 3.12 -8.91
CA THR A 83 7.90 1.87 -9.39
C THR A 83 6.38 2.00 -9.52
N MET A 84 5.72 2.62 -8.54
CA MET A 84 4.28 2.89 -8.59
C MET A 84 3.90 3.81 -9.74
N SER A 85 4.64 4.90 -9.94
CA SER A 85 4.40 5.84 -11.03
C SER A 85 4.58 5.19 -12.41
N LYS A 86 5.59 4.32 -12.58
CA LYS A 86 5.76 3.54 -13.81
C LYS A 86 4.60 2.57 -14.06
N LEU A 87 4.10 1.93 -13.02
CA LEU A 87 2.96 1.01 -13.11
C LEU A 87 1.66 1.76 -13.45
N GLN A 88 1.45 2.93 -12.83
CA GLN A 88 0.33 3.82 -13.13
C GLN A 88 0.38 4.35 -14.57
N ALA A 89 1.54 4.81 -15.04
CA ALA A 89 1.69 5.26 -16.42
C ALA A 89 1.45 4.14 -17.45
N LEU A 90 1.78 2.88 -17.10
CA LEU A 90 1.47 1.72 -17.91
C LEU A 90 -0.04 1.42 -17.90
N GLU A 91 -0.68 1.49 -16.73
CA GLU A 91 -2.13 1.33 -16.57
C GLU A 91 -2.89 2.35 -17.43
N GLU A 92 -2.57 3.64 -17.32
CA GLU A 92 -3.20 4.73 -18.09
C GLU A 92 -3.15 4.46 -19.59
N LYS A 93 -2.00 3.99 -20.10
CA LYS A 93 -1.85 3.66 -21.53
C LYS A 93 -2.72 2.49 -21.95
N VAL A 94 -2.86 1.46 -21.10
CA VAL A 94 -3.66 0.27 -21.41
C VAL A 94 -5.15 0.56 -21.30
N GLN A 95 -5.59 1.41 -20.37
CA GLN A 95 -7.01 1.75 -20.17
C GLN A 95 -7.67 2.37 -21.41
N VAL A 96 -6.93 3.11 -22.24
CA VAL A 96 -7.50 3.73 -23.44
C VAL A 96 -7.66 2.72 -24.59
N MET A 97 -6.90 1.63 -24.62
CA MET A 97 -6.95 0.69 -25.75
C MET A 97 -8.31 0.00 -25.95
N PRO A 98 -8.99 -0.54 -24.91
CA PRO A 98 -10.29 -1.18 -25.08
C PRO A 98 -11.34 -0.29 -25.71
N SER A 99 -11.37 1.01 -25.37
CA SER A 99 -12.34 1.95 -25.94
C SER A 99 -12.06 2.23 -27.42
N MET A 100 -10.79 2.44 -27.80
CA MET A 100 -10.41 2.62 -29.20
C MET A 100 -10.70 1.37 -30.06
N ILE A 101 -10.41 0.18 -29.52
CA ILE A 101 -10.66 -1.09 -30.19
C ILE A 101 -12.17 -1.32 -30.35
N ARG A 102 -12.98 -1.05 -29.31
CA ARG A 102 -14.46 -1.10 -29.41
C ARG A 102 -15.01 -0.14 -30.45
N SER A 103 -14.47 1.07 -30.56
CA SER A 103 -14.86 2.01 -31.61
C SER A 103 -14.54 1.46 -33.01
N THR A 104 -13.43 0.73 -33.16
CA THR A 104 -13.08 0.09 -34.44
C THR A 104 -14.04 -1.05 -34.76
N ILE A 105 -14.45 -1.85 -33.76
CA ILE A 105 -15.46 -2.91 -33.94
C ILE A 105 -16.81 -2.29 -34.35
N ALA A 106 -17.24 -1.22 -33.70
CA ALA A 106 -18.49 -0.53 -34.07
C ALA A 106 -18.45 0.03 -35.50
N LEU A 107 -17.30 0.49 -35.97
CA LEU A 107 -17.12 0.90 -37.37
C LEU A 107 -17.25 -0.29 -38.33
N LEU A 108 -16.68 -1.45 -37.99
CA LEU A 108 -16.82 -2.68 -38.79
C LEU A 108 -18.27 -3.16 -38.83
N ASP A 109 -18.99 -3.10 -37.70
CA ASP A 109 -20.41 -3.44 -37.63
C ASP A 109 -21.25 -2.48 -38.51
N HIS A 110 -20.90 -1.20 -38.54
CA HIS A 110 -21.55 -0.25 -39.44
C HIS A 110 -21.25 -0.54 -40.91
N MET A 111 -20.01 -0.89 -41.26
CA MET A 111 -19.65 -1.28 -42.62
C MET A 111 -20.37 -2.55 -43.08
N LEU A 112 -20.58 -3.53 -42.18
CA LEU A 112 -21.42 -4.70 -42.46
C LEU A 112 -22.87 -4.28 -42.77
N SER A 113 -23.45 -3.37 -41.97
CA SER A 113 -24.80 -2.86 -42.24
C SER A 113 -24.90 -2.08 -43.55
N LEU A 114 -23.85 -1.32 -43.89
CA LEU A 114 -23.77 -0.60 -45.17
C LEU A 114 -23.65 -1.56 -46.34
N ASN A 115 -22.90 -2.66 -46.18
CA ASN A 115 -22.76 -3.68 -47.21
C ASN A 115 -24.13 -4.29 -47.56
N GLU A 116 -24.96 -4.57 -46.56
CA GLU A 116 -26.33 -5.04 -46.79
C GLU A 116 -27.20 -3.97 -47.47
N ALA A 117 -27.14 -2.72 -46.99
CA ALA A 117 -27.95 -1.63 -47.53
C ALA A 117 -27.60 -1.26 -48.98
N LEU A 118 -26.33 -1.39 -49.39
CA LEU A 118 -25.91 -1.15 -50.77
C LEU A 118 -26.31 -2.32 -51.69
N PHE A 119 -26.30 -3.55 -51.18
CA PHE A 119 -26.83 -4.71 -51.89
C PHE A 119 -28.36 -4.60 -52.10
N GLU A 120 -29.11 -4.18 -51.09
CA GLU A 120 -30.57 -3.92 -51.21
C GLU A 120 -30.90 -2.86 -52.27
N ARG A 121 -29.95 -1.96 -52.57
CA ARG A 121 -30.05 -0.95 -53.63
C ARG A 121 -29.58 -1.45 -55.00
N GLU A 122 -29.27 -2.74 -55.12
CA GLU A 122 -28.82 -3.41 -56.35
C GLU A 122 -27.54 -2.78 -56.95
N LEU A 123 -26.67 -2.20 -56.10
CA LEU A 123 -25.43 -1.56 -56.56
C LEU A 123 -24.32 -2.56 -56.93
N TYR A 124 -24.40 -3.80 -56.44
CA TYR A 124 -23.50 -4.90 -56.78
C TYR A 124 -24.19 -6.25 -56.52
N ASP A 125 -23.57 -7.34 -57.00
CA ASP A 125 -24.11 -8.68 -56.93
C ASP A 125 -23.93 -9.36 -55.55
N ASP A 126 -24.62 -10.50 -55.37
CA ASP A 126 -24.59 -11.26 -54.12
C ASP A 126 -23.21 -11.84 -53.81
N SER A 127 -22.43 -12.16 -54.85
CA SER A 127 -21.06 -12.66 -54.69
C SER A 127 -20.16 -11.60 -54.07
N GLU A 128 -20.25 -10.36 -54.55
CA GLU A 128 -19.51 -9.21 -54.04
C GLU A 128 -19.90 -8.87 -52.60
N ARG A 129 -21.21 -8.93 -52.30
CA ARG A 129 -21.74 -8.75 -50.94
C ARG A 129 -21.13 -9.77 -49.98
N GLU A 130 -21.14 -11.04 -50.35
CA GLU A 130 -20.61 -12.13 -49.52
C GLU A 130 -19.09 -12.02 -49.32
N GLU A 131 -18.32 -11.72 -50.37
CA GLU A 131 -16.86 -11.50 -50.26
C GLU A 131 -16.52 -10.42 -49.24
N ILE A 132 -17.23 -9.29 -49.29
CA ILE A 132 -17.00 -8.15 -48.38
C ILE A 132 -17.45 -8.50 -46.96
N SER A 133 -18.61 -9.14 -46.80
CA SER A 133 -19.09 -9.60 -45.50
C SER A 133 -18.11 -10.56 -44.83
N GLN A 134 -17.55 -11.52 -45.59
CA GLN A 134 -16.53 -12.43 -45.07
C GLN A 134 -15.25 -11.68 -44.65
N ALA A 135 -14.78 -10.74 -45.47
CA ALA A 135 -13.58 -9.96 -45.16
C ALA A 135 -13.77 -9.06 -43.92
N LEU A 136 -14.92 -8.40 -43.79
CA LEU A 136 -15.28 -7.59 -42.62
C LEU A 136 -15.40 -8.44 -41.36
N ASN A 137 -16.05 -9.60 -41.44
CA ASN A 137 -16.16 -10.53 -40.32
C ASN A 137 -14.79 -11.09 -39.88
N ALA A 138 -13.91 -11.42 -40.83
CA ALA A 138 -12.55 -11.86 -40.52
C ALA A 138 -11.74 -10.75 -39.82
N MET A 139 -11.91 -9.49 -40.23
CA MET A 139 -11.30 -8.35 -39.55
C MET A 139 -11.87 -8.16 -38.15
N ARG A 140 -13.20 -8.22 -38.00
CA ARG A 140 -13.91 -8.11 -36.73
C ARG A 140 -13.40 -9.13 -35.72
N MET A 141 -13.32 -10.40 -36.11
CA MET A 141 -12.77 -11.48 -35.29
C MET A 141 -11.33 -11.18 -34.81
N ARG A 142 -10.48 -10.66 -35.71
CA ARG A 142 -9.09 -10.29 -35.35
C ARG A 142 -9.06 -9.14 -34.33
N VAL A 143 -9.87 -8.11 -34.53
CA VAL A 143 -9.95 -6.93 -33.64
C VAL A 143 -10.57 -7.30 -32.29
N GLU A 144 -11.55 -8.19 -32.24
CA GLU A 144 -12.10 -8.76 -30.99
C GLU A 144 -11.04 -9.54 -30.21
N GLY A 145 -10.16 -10.28 -30.89
CA GLY A 145 -9.00 -10.91 -30.27
C GLY A 145 -8.04 -9.91 -29.59
N TYR A 146 -7.82 -8.75 -30.22
CA TYR A 146 -7.05 -7.66 -29.62
C TYR A 146 -7.76 -7.04 -28.42
N LEU A 147 -9.09 -6.87 -28.47
CA LEU A 147 -9.88 -6.39 -27.34
C LEU A 147 -9.75 -7.32 -26.13
N ALA A 148 -9.91 -8.63 -26.34
CA ALA A 148 -9.77 -9.63 -25.28
C ALA A 148 -8.36 -9.60 -24.65
N THR A 149 -7.33 -9.45 -25.49
CA THR A 149 -5.94 -9.32 -25.01
C THR A 149 -5.73 -8.05 -24.19
N SER A 150 -6.31 -6.93 -24.63
CA SER A 150 -6.23 -5.65 -23.93
C SER A 150 -6.88 -5.70 -22.55
N ILE A 151 -8.08 -6.28 -22.45
CA ILE A 151 -8.81 -6.45 -21.17
C ILE A 151 -8.04 -7.38 -20.22
N ALA A 152 -7.46 -8.46 -20.76
CA ALA A 152 -6.62 -9.36 -19.98
C ALA A 152 -5.36 -8.65 -19.45
N LEU A 153 -4.72 -7.80 -20.26
CA LEU A 153 -3.56 -7.01 -19.85
C LEU A 153 -3.93 -6.00 -18.74
N GLU A 154 -5.05 -5.29 -18.89
CA GLU A 154 -5.59 -4.39 -17.86
C GLU A 154 -5.82 -5.12 -16.53
N THR A 155 -6.45 -6.29 -16.57
CA THR A 155 -6.69 -7.12 -15.39
C THR A 155 -5.39 -7.53 -14.71
N ARG A 156 -4.37 -7.90 -15.50
CA ARG A 156 -3.04 -8.28 -14.99
C ARG A 156 -2.30 -7.11 -14.36
N ILE A 157 -2.37 -5.92 -14.95
CA ILE A 157 -1.78 -4.69 -14.39
C ILE A 157 -2.44 -4.37 -13.04
N ASN A 158 -3.77 -4.37 -12.99
CA ASN A 158 -4.54 -4.16 -11.75
C ASN A 158 -4.20 -5.20 -10.67
N GLY A 159 -3.98 -6.45 -11.06
CA GLY A 159 -3.52 -7.51 -10.14
C GLY A 159 -2.17 -7.19 -9.50
N ILE A 160 -1.19 -6.75 -10.30
CA ILE A 160 0.13 -6.34 -9.78
C ILE A 160 0.00 -5.09 -8.90
N PHE A 161 -0.78 -4.09 -9.32
CA PHE A 161 -0.98 -2.87 -8.53
C PHE A 161 -1.54 -3.20 -7.13
N LYS A 162 -2.55 -4.07 -7.06
CA LYS A 162 -3.11 -4.57 -5.79
C LYS A 162 -2.09 -5.34 -4.96
N LEU A 163 -1.29 -6.21 -5.58
CA LEU A 163 -0.24 -6.96 -4.89
C LEU A 163 0.78 -6.03 -4.25
N VAL A 164 1.27 -5.03 -4.99
CA VAL A 164 2.26 -4.07 -4.49
C VAL A 164 1.66 -3.22 -3.37
N SER A 165 0.42 -2.76 -3.53
CA SER A 165 -0.30 -1.99 -2.49
C SER A 165 -0.48 -2.80 -1.20
N ASN A 166 -0.92 -4.06 -1.32
CA ASN A 166 -1.09 -4.95 -0.17
C ASN A 166 0.26 -5.26 0.50
N ALA A 167 1.31 -5.49 -0.28
CA ALA A 167 2.65 -5.72 0.26
C ALA A 167 3.15 -4.50 1.05
N MET A 168 2.88 -3.29 0.57
CA MET A 168 3.20 -2.05 1.28
C MET A 168 2.42 -1.92 2.58
N ILE A 169 1.12 -2.20 2.58
CA ILE A 169 0.27 -2.19 3.78
C ILE A 169 0.73 -3.24 4.80
N LEU A 170 1.00 -4.48 4.37
CA LEU A 170 1.50 -5.53 5.25
C LEU A 170 2.85 -5.15 5.87
N ARG A 171 3.72 -4.46 5.11
CA ARG A 171 5.01 -4.01 5.62
C ARG A 171 4.89 -2.88 6.65
N THR A 172 3.99 -1.92 6.43
CA THR A 172 3.76 -0.86 7.42
C THR A 172 3.09 -1.42 8.68
N GLN A 173 2.19 -2.39 8.54
CA GLN A 173 1.56 -3.08 9.67
C GLN A 173 2.57 -3.90 10.50
N THR A 174 3.43 -4.69 9.86
CA THR A 174 4.50 -5.44 10.55
C THR A 174 5.45 -4.51 11.28
N THR A 175 5.90 -3.43 10.63
CA THR A 175 6.75 -2.41 11.28
C THR A 175 6.06 -1.77 12.48
N THR A 176 4.75 -1.48 12.38
CA THR A 176 3.97 -0.91 13.50
C THR A 176 3.82 -1.91 14.64
N ALA A 177 3.61 -3.19 14.32
CA ALA A 177 3.54 -4.25 15.33
C ALA A 177 4.88 -4.41 16.07
N ASP A 178 6.00 -4.40 15.34
CA ASP A 178 7.35 -4.47 15.94
C ASP A 178 7.62 -3.27 16.84
N ILE A 179 7.27 -2.04 16.40
CA ILE A 179 7.37 -0.83 17.23
C ILE A 179 6.54 -0.97 18.51
N ASN A 180 5.30 -1.47 18.40
CA ASN A 180 4.44 -1.69 19.57
C ASN A 180 5.02 -2.73 20.52
N HIS A 181 5.59 -3.83 20.00
CA HIS A 181 6.27 -4.82 20.83
C HIS A 181 7.46 -4.23 21.58
N HIS A 182 8.33 -3.47 20.89
CA HIS A 182 9.43 -2.78 21.54
C HIS A 182 8.97 -1.73 22.55
N ALA A 183 7.91 -0.98 22.26
CA ALA A 183 7.34 -0.02 23.19
C ALA A 183 6.76 -0.71 24.44
N LEU A 184 6.12 -1.88 24.27
CA LEU A 184 5.63 -2.69 25.39
C LEU A 184 6.78 -3.20 26.25
N ASP A 185 7.87 -3.65 25.65
CA ASP A 185 9.04 -4.14 26.39
C ASP A 185 9.77 -3.00 27.11
N LEU A 186 9.98 -1.85 26.45
CA LEU A 186 10.50 -0.64 27.10
C LEU A 186 9.59 -0.19 28.25
N THR A 187 8.26 -0.30 28.11
CA THR A 187 7.32 0.04 29.18
C THR A 187 7.44 -0.94 30.35
N LYS A 188 7.58 -2.24 30.09
CA LYS A 188 7.81 -3.25 31.14
C LYS A 188 9.13 -3.00 31.87
N GLU A 189 10.22 -2.73 31.14
CA GLU A 189 11.52 -2.38 31.71
C GLU A 189 11.44 -1.09 32.53
N SER A 190 10.79 -0.04 32.01
CA SER A 190 10.55 1.22 32.74
C SER A 190 9.74 1.00 34.04
N VAL A 191 8.75 0.10 34.01
CA VAL A 191 7.98 -0.28 35.20
C VAL A 191 8.85 -1.04 36.21
N GLN A 192 9.85 -1.80 35.78
CA GLN A 192 10.83 -2.44 36.66
C GLN A 192 11.84 -1.41 37.24
N ASP A 193 12.28 -0.44 36.43
CA ASP A 193 13.18 0.66 36.82
C ASP A 193 12.59 1.62 37.84
N ASN A 194 11.25 1.63 38.02
CA ASN A 194 10.59 2.32 39.13
C ASN A 194 11.10 1.89 40.52
N SER A 195 11.89 0.82 40.64
CA SER A 195 12.51 0.39 41.91
C SER A 195 13.45 1.44 42.49
N VAL A 196 14.25 2.13 41.66
CA VAL A 196 15.16 3.20 42.13
C VAL A 196 14.38 4.44 42.56
N LEU A 197 13.35 4.81 41.80
CA LEU A 197 12.46 5.94 42.14
C LEU A 197 11.67 5.67 43.43
N LYS A 198 11.19 4.43 43.62
CA LYS A 198 10.55 3.98 44.86
C LYS A 198 11.52 4.07 46.04
N LEU A 199 12.79 3.68 45.86
CA LEU A 199 13.81 3.76 46.91
C LEU A 199 14.16 5.21 47.29
N ALA A 200 14.33 6.10 46.30
CA ALA A 200 14.61 7.52 46.54
C ALA A 200 13.44 8.23 47.26
N THR A 201 12.21 7.91 46.86
CA THR A 201 10.99 8.41 47.52
C THR A 201 10.93 7.92 48.97
N LEU A 202 11.25 6.65 49.21
CA LEU A 202 11.32 6.06 50.55
C LEU A 202 12.36 6.77 51.43
N ALA A 203 13.57 6.98 50.89
CA ALA A 203 14.63 7.69 51.61
C ALA A 203 14.22 9.12 51.99
N THR A 204 13.57 9.84 51.07
CA THR A 204 13.04 11.19 51.31
C THR A 204 11.97 11.19 52.41
N LEU A 205 11.08 10.21 52.39
CA LEU A 205 9.98 10.09 53.35
C LEU A 205 10.47 9.75 54.76
N PHE A 206 11.56 9.00 54.90
CA PHE A 206 12.23 8.77 56.19
C PHE A 206 13.01 9.98 56.67
N TYR A 207 13.65 10.72 55.76
CA TYR A 207 14.46 11.89 56.09
C TYR A 207 13.62 13.09 56.55
N LEU A 208 12.44 13.30 55.95
CA LEU A 208 11.54 14.42 56.24
C LEU A 208 11.14 14.53 57.73
N PRO A 209 10.58 13.48 58.39
CA PRO A 209 10.20 13.54 59.79
C PRO A 209 11.41 13.72 60.71
N GLY A 210 12.52 13.04 60.41
CA GLY A 210 13.77 13.21 61.17
C GLY A 210 14.31 14.64 61.11
N SER A 211 14.28 15.26 59.93
CA SER A 211 14.70 16.65 59.73
C SER A 211 13.76 17.65 60.37
N PHE A 212 12.45 17.40 60.33
CA PHE A 212 11.45 18.25 60.99
C PHE A 212 11.65 18.27 62.52
N VAL A 213 11.85 17.09 63.12
CA VAL A 213 12.15 16.97 64.55
C VAL A 213 13.51 17.62 64.84
N ALA A 214 14.55 17.36 64.04
CA ALA A 214 15.86 18.00 64.22
C ALA A 214 15.80 19.54 64.11
N GLY A 215 14.94 20.11 63.25
CA GLY A 215 14.76 21.56 63.14
C GLY A 215 14.06 22.18 64.36
N ILE A 216 13.04 21.51 64.91
CA ILE A 216 12.32 21.99 66.11
C ILE A 216 13.19 21.88 67.36
N PHE A 217 13.94 20.79 67.49
CA PHE A 217 14.70 20.49 68.71
C PHE A 217 16.17 20.93 68.65
N GLY A 218 16.75 21.08 67.46
CA GLY A 218 18.17 21.39 67.26
C GLY A 218 18.59 22.79 67.72
N MET A 219 17.64 23.73 67.86
CA MET A 219 17.93 25.08 68.38
C MET A 219 17.73 25.23 69.89
N ASN A 220 17.08 24.28 70.58
CA ASN A 220 16.69 24.43 71.98
C ASN A 220 17.43 23.49 72.96
N TYR A 221 18.23 22.54 72.47
CA TYR A 221 18.80 21.48 73.32
C TYR A 221 20.33 21.43 73.40
N PHE A 222 21.06 22.23 72.61
CA PHE A 222 22.51 22.37 72.72
C PHE A 222 22.84 23.69 73.41
N ASP A 223 23.26 23.63 74.67
CA ASP A 223 23.88 24.77 75.36
C ASP A 223 25.41 24.61 75.26
N PHE A 224 26.08 25.61 74.67
CA PHE A 224 27.53 25.63 74.58
C PHE A 224 28.09 26.31 75.83
N GLY A 225 28.19 25.54 76.91
CA GLY A 225 28.91 25.97 78.10
C GLY A 225 30.38 26.24 77.79
N ASP A 226 30.86 27.41 78.20
CA ASP A 226 32.22 27.88 78.03
C ASP A 226 33.23 26.87 78.61
N GLY A 227 33.85 26.05 77.75
CA GLY A 227 34.91 25.12 78.12
C GLY A 227 34.72 23.67 77.69
N ALA A 228 34.87 23.41 76.38
CA ALA A 228 35.38 22.16 75.81
C ALA A 228 34.77 20.81 76.26
N LYS A 229 33.52 20.77 76.74
CA LYS A 229 32.75 19.54 76.93
C LYS A 229 31.32 19.74 76.47
N ILE A 230 30.90 18.97 75.47
CA ILE A 230 29.51 18.91 75.02
C ILE A 230 28.72 18.17 76.10
N GLU A 231 28.01 18.88 76.98
CA GLU A 231 27.08 18.26 77.92
C GLU A 231 25.76 17.97 77.20
N ILE A 232 25.49 16.68 76.98
CA ILE A 232 24.22 16.22 76.42
C ILE A 232 23.16 16.40 77.50
N ALA A 233 22.16 17.25 77.26
CA ALA A 233 21.04 17.46 78.18
C ALA A 233 20.32 16.13 78.49
N SER A 234 20.00 15.91 79.78
CA SER A 234 19.37 14.68 80.33
C SER A 234 18.05 14.25 79.63
N ASN A 235 17.42 15.15 78.87
CA ASN A 235 16.13 14.92 78.18
C ASN A 235 16.26 14.44 76.73
N PHE A 236 17.45 14.02 76.28
CA PHE A 236 17.66 13.45 74.94
C PHE A 236 16.72 12.26 74.62
N TRP A 237 16.22 11.56 75.64
CA TRP A 237 15.22 10.50 75.48
C TRP A 237 13.88 10.96 74.86
N ILE A 238 13.49 12.24 75.00
CA ILE A 238 12.26 12.78 74.41
C ILE A 238 12.39 12.88 72.89
N TYR A 239 13.58 13.22 72.38
CA TYR A 239 13.88 13.18 70.95
C TYR A 239 13.68 11.76 70.39
N LEU A 240 14.19 10.75 71.09
CA LEU A 240 14.02 9.35 70.69
C LEU A 240 12.54 8.91 70.76
N ALA A 241 11.84 9.32 71.82
CA ALA A 241 10.44 8.98 72.06
C ALA A 241 9.46 9.57 71.03
N VAL A 242 9.80 10.68 70.38
CA VAL A 242 8.99 11.29 69.30
C VAL A 242 9.41 10.77 67.92
N THR A 243 10.72 10.59 67.69
CA THR A 243 11.25 10.20 66.39
C THR A 243 10.89 8.75 66.02
N ILE A 244 10.94 7.82 66.98
CA ILE A 244 10.62 6.40 66.74
C ILE A 244 9.15 6.22 66.28
N PRO A 245 8.12 6.69 66.99
CA PRO A 245 6.73 6.50 66.55
C PRO A 245 6.42 7.20 65.23
N LEU A 246 7.05 8.36 64.95
CA LEU A 246 6.87 9.05 63.67
C LEU A 246 7.48 8.23 62.51
N THR A 247 8.65 7.63 62.73
CA THR A 247 9.31 6.72 61.78
C THR A 247 8.48 5.47 61.52
N VAL A 248 7.89 4.88 62.58
CA VAL A 248 7.00 3.72 62.48
C VAL A 248 5.71 4.08 61.72
N LEU A 249 5.11 5.24 61.99
CA LEU A 249 3.93 5.73 61.29
C LEU A 249 4.20 5.91 59.79
N THR A 250 5.34 6.48 59.42
CA THR A 250 5.75 6.63 58.02
C THR A 250 5.94 5.26 57.34
N GLY A 251 6.58 4.31 58.02
CA GLY A 251 6.72 2.94 57.54
C GLY A 251 5.37 2.22 57.35
N MET A 252 4.45 2.37 58.32
CA MET A 252 3.11 1.80 58.24
C MET A 252 2.27 2.44 57.12
N ALA A 253 2.33 3.75 56.95
CA ALA A 253 1.63 4.46 55.88
C ALA A 253 2.09 3.98 54.48
N TRP A 254 3.40 3.76 54.30
CA TRP A 254 3.94 3.21 53.05
C TRP A 254 3.52 1.76 52.82
N TRP A 255 3.61 0.91 53.85
CA TRP A 255 3.18 -0.49 53.75
C TRP A 255 1.70 -0.61 53.34
N LEU A 256 0.84 0.25 53.93
CA LEU A 256 -0.56 0.35 53.55
C LEU A 256 -0.74 0.86 52.12
N ALA A 257 0.02 1.87 51.68
CA ALA A 257 -0.06 2.40 50.31
C ALA A 257 0.36 1.36 49.25
N VAL A 258 1.44 0.62 49.49
CA VAL A 258 1.91 -0.47 48.60
C VAL A 258 0.90 -1.62 48.56
N ARG A 259 0.31 -1.98 49.71
CA ARG A 259 -0.74 -3.01 49.79
C ARG A 259 -2.02 -2.57 49.08
N HIS A 260 -2.42 -1.30 49.20
CA HIS A 260 -3.58 -0.75 48.48
C HIS A 260 -3.38 -0.71 46.96
N GLN A 261 -2.16 -0.44 46.48
CA GLN A 261 -1.86 -0.50 45.05
C GLN A 261 -1.95 -1.93 44.49
N LYS A 262 -1.57 -2.95 45.27
CA LYS A 262 -1.75 -4.37 44.89
C LYS A 262 -3.22 -4.81 44.80
N HIS A 263 -4.11 -4.22 45.61
CA HIS A 263 -5.55 -4.52 45.57
C HIS A 263 -6.34 -3.70 44.54
N LYS A 264 -5.75 -2.62 43.99
CA LYS A 264 -6.31 -1.85 42.87
C LYS A 264 -5.72 -2.23 41.51
N ALA A 265 -5.23 -3.46 41.34
CA ALA A 265 -5.07 -4.03 40.00
C ALA A 265 -6.48 -4.40 39.48
N PRO A 266 -7.04 -3.70 38.47
CA PRO A 266 -8.29 -4.12 37.85
C PRO A 266 -8.06 -5.48 37.20
N GLY A 267 -9.08 -6.35 37.31
CA GLY A 267 -9.02 -7.74 36.86
C GLY A 267 -8.35 -7.90 35.50
N HIS A 268 -7.33 -8.76 35.47
CA HIS A 268 -7.01 -9.53 34.29
C HIS A 268 -8.29 -10.24 33.84
N HIS A 269 -8.88 -9.80 32.73
CA HIS A 269 -9.59 -10.72 31.84
C HIS A 269 -8.54 -11.67 31.26
N SER A 270 -8.24 -12.72 32.02
CA SER A 270 -7.50 -13.89 31.53
C SER A 270 -8.33 -14.57 30.45
N GLY A 271 -7.64 -14.93 29.37
CA GLY A 271 -8.19 -15.40 28.11
C GLY A 271 -9.19 -16.55 28.20
N ARG A 272 -10.20 -16.45 27.34
CA ARG A 272 -10.91 -17.58 26.77
C ARG A 272 -11.24 -17.25 25.31
N SER A 273 -10.26 -17.39 24.42
CA SER A 273 -10.46 -17.49 22.96
C SER A 273 -9.13 -17.78 22.24
N SER A 274 -8.49 -18.92 22.52
CA SER A 274 -7.40 -19.40 21.65
C SER A 274 -7.38 -20.92 21.50
N SER A 275 -8.56 -21.55 21.54
CA SER A 275 -8.69 -22.99 21.28
C SER A 275 -9.83 -23.36 20.34
N GLU A 276 -10.41 -22.40 19.61
CA GLU A 276 -11.51 -22.65 18.66
C GLU A 276 -11.16 -22.41 17.18
N TRP A 277 -9.92 -22.02 16.84
CA TRP A 277 -9.52 -21.78 15.44
C TRP A 277 -8.64 -22.87 14.83
N GLU A 278 -8.45 -24.01 15.51
CA GLU A 278 -7.65 -25.13 14.96
C GLU A 278 -8.49 -26.31 14.46
N LYS A 279 -9.82 -26.18 14.43
CA LYS A 279 -10.71 -27.12 13.75
C LYS A 279 -11.94 -26.40 13.22
N VAL A 280 -11.87 -25.91 11.98
CA VAL A 280 -12.81 -26.08 10.84
C VAL A 280 -12.29 -25.26 9.67
#